data_AF-A0A553JZ66-F1
#
_entry.id   AF-A0A553JZ66-F1
#
_cell.length_a   1.000
_cell.length_b   1.000
_cell.length_c   1.000
_cell.angle_alpha   90.00
_cell.angle_beta   90.00
_cell.angle_gamma   90.00
#
_symmetry.space_group_name_H-M   'P 1'
#
loop_
_entity.id
_entity.type
_entity.pdbx_description
1 polymer ?
#
loop_
_entity_poly.entity_id
_entity_poly.type
_entity_poly.pdbx_seq_one_letter_code
_entity_poly.pdbx_strand_id
1 'polypeptide(L)'
;MVRDRVAHYGRAVSSTTEEDLSRVTIISQSRRVDLALPGSVSLSELLPSILRFSGLEANTPTDAVHAWVLQRFGSDPFDLYTPVAKLNIRDGETLHLRQRENAIPDAAFDDVVDAVAGATNSRPSWAARHSRTMGLILMLVLLIGAPLLTVQGAMDVQGVPLLLAIALSGFLSFAAFIASVSLARAAGEVPTATCLAWASVALGGITGWFLPNLISVEPVPLPIRILMAGALVLVASAASALAARVHAMALFAVALTAGFMLVSASAMALNYGKEIEVAAVTMGVMAVLTGFLPAFSYRLAGIALPNLPVTTEAILADETPVQADIVQRALLADKILGALLASTTATAVLCSLLVLQQGSLWALSLCICTGLAFLLRARAFVGLAQRMALLLGGTLVTAFALFALGTGATQSVTGVLVLFGCVLAVGYVFAHYSAATYAKIISPTWGRWGDIFEWLAIMGIVPSLLGVLDLYTYFRSLFG
;
A
#
# COMPACT_ATOMS: atom_id res chain seq x y z
N MET A 1 -44.26 52.13 -22.45
CA MET A 1 -43.20 52.33 -21.45
C MET A 1 -42.34 51.07 -21.46
N VAL A 2 -41.08 51.16 -21.94
CA VAL A 2 -39.91 50.28 -21.60
C VAL A 2 -39.96 48.83 -22.18
N ARG A 3 -38.94 48.19 -22.81
CA ARG A 3 -37.50 48.43 -23.10
C ARG A 3 -36.96 47.36 -24.10
N ASP A 4 -35.87 47.74 -24.81
CA ASP A 4 -34.64 47.01 -25.21
C ASP A 4 -34.64 45.64 -25.94
N ARG A 5 -33.99 45.59 -27.14
CA ARG A 5 -32.70 44.91 -27.47
C ARG A 5 -32.43 44.88 -29.01
N VAL A 6 -31.29 45.41 -29.53
CA VAL A 6 -29.97 44.77 -29.86
C VAL A 6 -30.06 43.87 -31.13
N ALA A 7 -29.17 43.81 -32.14
CA ALA A 7 -27.85 44.36 -32.48
C ALA A 7 -27.60 44.18 -34.00
N HIS A 8 -26.71 45.00 -34.58
CA HIS A 8 -25.72 44.58 -35.57
C HIS A 8 -24.64 45.67 -35.70
N TYR A 9 -23.40 45.38 -35.27
CA TYR A 9 -22.21 46.09 -35.72
C TYR A 9 -21.08 45.08 -35.89
N GLY A 10 -20.55 44.98 -37.11
CA GLY A 10 -19.30 44.32 -37.40
C GLY A 10 -18.13 45.15 -36.87
N ARG A 11 -17.18 44.50 -36.21
CA ARG A 11 -15.88 45.07 -35.86
C ARG A 11 -14.82 44.03 -36.20
N ALA A 12 -13.85 44.43 -37.04
CA ALA A 12 -12.68 43.63 -37.36
C ALA A 12 -11.87 43.35 -36.08
N VAL A 13 -11.54 42.09 -35.86
CA VAL A 13 -10.65 41.62 -34.80
C VAL A 13 -9.22 41.75 -35.33
N SER A 14 -8.45 42.72 -34.85
CA SER A 14 -7.00 42.68 -34.95
C SER A 14 -6.47 41.77 -33.86
N SER A 15 -6.05 40.56 -34.23
CA SER A 15 -5.31 39.65 -33.36
C SER A 15 -3.98 40.31 -32.96
N THR A 16 -3.83 40.68 -31.69
CA THR A 16 -2.52 40.95 -31.09
C THR A 16 -1.76 39.64 -31.05
N THR A 17 -0.77 39.49 -31.94
CA THR A 17 0.29 38.48 -31.82
C THR A 17 0.92 38.67 -30.44
N GLU A 18 0.79 37.70 -29.53
CA GLU A 18 1.58 37.70 -28.29
C GLU A 18 3.06 37.65 -28.69
N GLU A 19 3.78 38.74 -28.47
CA GLU A 19 5.23 38.76 -28.67
C GLU A 19 5.85 37.77 -27.68
N ASP A 20 6.57 36.78 -28.19
CA ASP A 20 7.36 35.82 -27.41
C ASP A 20 8.43 36.61 -26.65
N LEU A 21 8.21 36.84 -25.35
CA LEU A 21 9.05 37.68 -24.49
C LEU A 21 9.70 36.80 -23.43
N SER A 22 11.03 36.86 -23.34
CA SER A 22 11.76 36.18 -22.28
C SER A 22 12.17 37.17 -21.18
N ARG A 23 11.72 36.96 -19.95
CA ARG A 23 12.07 37.80 -18.78
C ARG A 23 13.36 37.29 -18.18
N VAL A 24 14.39 38.11 -18.14
CA VAL A 24 15.73 37.68 -17.77
C VAL A 24 16.37 38.70 -16.83
N THR A 25 17.07 38.20 -15.81
CA THR A 25 17.91 39.02 -14.95
C THR A 25 19.30 39.10 -15.58
N ILE A 26 19.78 40.30 -15.89
CA ILE A 26 21.14 40.54 -16.37
C ILE A 26 22.00 41.09 -15.22
N ILE A 27 23.11 40.41 -14.96
CA ILE A 27 24.09 40.77 -13.94
C ILE A 27 25.34 41.32 -14.65
N SER A 28 25.59 42.62 -14.51
CA SER A 28 26.84 43.27 -14.90
C SER A 28 27.76 43.46 -13.68
N GLN A 29 28.98 43.96 -13.90
CA GLN A 29 29.89 44.32 -12.81
C GLN A 29 29.37 45.46 -11.92
N SER A 30 28.53 46.34 -12.49
CA SER A 30 28.06 47.55 -11.83
C SER A 30 26.65 47.42 -11.27
N ARG A 31 25.77 46.61 -11.90
CA ARG A 31 24.37 46.48 -11.46
C ARG A 31 23.69 45.20 -11.94
N ARG A 32 22.59 44.87 -11.27
CA ARG A 32 21.64 43.83 -11.66
C ARG A 32 20.38 44.49 -12.21
N VAL A 33 19.95 44.11 -13.41
CA VAL A 33 18.75 44.66 -14.06
C VAL A 33 17.91 43.54 -14.64
N ASP A 34 16.60 43.64 -14.45
CA ASP A 34 15.63 42.70 -15.04
C ASP A 34 15.08 43.31 -16.34
N LEU A 35 15.22 42.57 -17.44
CA LEU A 35 14.78 42.99 -18.78
C LEU A 35 13.87 41.92 -19.39
N ALA A 36 12.92 42.37 -20.22
CA ALA A 36 12.17 41.49 -21.11
C ALA A 36 12.80 41.56 -22.50
N LEU A 37 13.33 40.45 -22.99
CA LEU A 37 13.97 40.35 -24.30
C LEU A 37 12.97 39.81 -25.34
N PRO A 38 12.71 40.55 -26.43
CA PRO A 38 11.87 40.06 -27.53
C PRO A 38 12.52 38.88 -28.25
N GLY A 39 11.79 37.78 -28.39
CA GLY A 39 12.23 36.51 -28.98
C GLY A 39 12.58 36.60 -30.46
N SER A 40 11.94 37.52 -31.20
CA SER A 40 12.13 37.70 -32.65
C SER A 40 13.37 38.49 -33.04
N VAL A 41 14.06 39.12 -32.07
CA VAL A 41 15.20 40.03 -32.32
C VAL A 41 16.52 39.31 -32.02
N SER A 42 17.57 39.62 -32.78
CA SER A 42 18.91 39.08 -32.53
C SER A 42 19.53 39.69 -31.28
N LEU A 43 20.36 38.92 -30.59
CA LEU A 43 21.00 39.40 -29.36
C LEU A 43 21.95 40.58 -29.62
N SER A 44 22.59 40.64 -30.79
CA SER A 44 23.46 41.74 -31.21
C SER A 44 22.74 43.09 -31.34
N GLU A 45 21.48 43.08 -31.78
CA GLU A 45 20.64 44.29 -31.86
C GLU A 45 20.20 44.78 -30.47
N LEU A 46 19.99 43.85 -29.53
CA LEU A 46 19.57 44.18 -28.15
C LEU A 46 20.75 44.61 -27.27
N LEU A 47 21.97 44.19 -27.61
CA LEU A 47 23.16 44.36 -26.76
C LEU A 47 23.49 45.82 -26.40
N PRO A 48 23.44 46.82 -27.32
CA PRO A 48 23.66 48.22 -26.96
C PRO A 48 22.64 48.74 -25.94
N SER A 49 21.38 48.31 -26.07
CA SER A 49 20.32 48.66 -25.14
C SER A 49 20.53 47.98 -23.79
N ILE A 50 20.90 46.69 -23.78
CA ILE A 50 21.25 45.93 -22.58
C ILE A 50 22.41 46.58 -21.82
N LEU A 51 23.46 47.05 -22.51
CA LEU A 51 24.60 47.75 -21.90
C LEU A 51 24.18 49.06 -21.23
N ARG A 52 23.40 49.88 -21.94
CA ARG A 52 22.84 51.12 -21.38
C ARG A 52 21.96 50.84 -20.17
N PHE A 53 21.12 49.80 -20.26
CA PHE A 53 20.32 49.29 -19.15
C PHE A 53 21.13 48.55 -18.09
N SER A 54 22.41 48.31 -18.30
CA SER A 54 23.34 47.78 -17.29
C SER A 54 24.32 48.84 -16.78
N GLY A 55 24.14 50.12 -17.16
CA GLY A 55 24.93 51.25 -16.68
C GLY A 55 26.34 51.28 -17.25
N LEU A 56 26.51 50.66 -18.41
CA LEU A 56 27.76 50.58 -19.15
C LEU A 56 27.59 51.37 -20.45
N GLU A 57 28.61 52.14 -20.82
CA GLU A 57 28.63 52.92 -22.05
C GLU A 57 29.54 52.24 -23.07
N ALA A 58 29.03 52.05 -24.28
CA ALA A 58 29.83 51.68 -25.44
C ALA A 58 29.94 52.90 -26.35
N ASN A 59 31.13 53.17 -26.88
CA ASN A 59 31.35 54.35 -27.72
C ASN A 59 30.61 54.25 -29.06
N THR A 60 30.40 53.03 -29.55
CA THR A 60 29.61 52.75 -30.76
C THR A 60 28.77 51.48 -30.58
N PRO A 61 27.64 51.33 -31.31
CA PRO A 61 26.86 50.09 -31.28
C PRO A 61 27.64 48.87 -31.81
N THR A 62 28.61 49.07 -32.69
CA THR A 62 29.54 48.02 -33.14
C THR A 62 30.50 47.59 -32.02
N ASP A 63 31.00 48.54 -31.23
CA ASP A 63 31.86 48.26 -30.07
C ASP A 63 31.13 47.44 -28.99
N ALA A 64 29.84 47.69 -28.78
CA ALA A 64 29.00 46.86 -27.91
C ALA A 64 29.04 45.36 -28.29
N VAL A 65 28.89 45.03 -29.58
CA VAL A 65 28.85 43.64 -30.10
C VAL A 65 30.23 42.97 -30.11
N HIS A 66 31.29 43.76 -30.25
CA HIS A 66 32.65 43.22 -30.27
C HIS A 66 33.25 43.06 -28.87
N ALA A 67 33.00 44.01 -27.97
CA ALA A 67 33.61 44.05 -26.64
C ALA A 67 32.84 43.29 -25.57
N TRP A 68 31.53 43.03 -25.75
CA TRP A 68 30.69 42.44 -24.71
C TRP A 68 30.03 41.14 -25.13
N VAL A 69 29.88 40.24 -24.17
CA VAL A 69 29.22 38.95 -24.34
C VAL A 69 28.22 38.71 -23.20
N LEU A 70 27.15 38.01 -23.54
CA LEU A 70 26.17 37.52 -22.58
C LEU A 70 26.35 36.01 -22.46
N GLN A 71 26.47 35.50 -21.23
CA GLN A 71 26.70 34.08 -20.99
C GLN A 71 25.88 33.61 -19.79
N ARG A 72 25.50 32.32 -19.79
CA ARG A 72 25.01 31.65 -18.58
C ARG A 72 26.21 31.27 -17.71
N PHE A 73 25.97 31.13 -16.40
CA PHE A 73 27.04 30.74 -15.48
C PHE A 73 27.57 29.33 -15.82
N GLY A 74 28.87 29.22 -16.08
CA GLY A 74 29.53 27.95 -16.39
C GLY A 74 29.23 27.38 -17.78
N SER A 75 28.82 28.21 -18.74
CA SER A 75 28.67 27.82 -20.15
C SER A 75 29.33 28.82 -21.08
N ASP A 76 29.53 28.42 -22.33
CA ASP A 76 30.00 29.32 -23.37
C ASP A 76 29.09 30.56 -23.55
N PRO A 77 29.66 31.70 -24.00
CA PRO A 77 28.90 32.85 -24.42
C PRO A 77 27.84 32.54 -25.49
N PHE A 78 26.69 33.21 -25.41
CA PHE A 78 25.65 33.07 -26.43
C PHE A 78 26.11 33.64 -27.78
N ASP A 79 25.63 33.01 -28.85
CA ASP A 79 25.80 33.53 -30.21
C ASP A 79 24.97 34.81 -30.41
N LEU A 80 25.66 35.91 -30.68
CA LEU A 80 25.09 37.25 -30.82
C LEU A 80 24.23 37.41 -32.08
N TYR A 81 24.41 36.57 -33.09
CA TYR A 81 23.67 36.66 -34.36
C TYR A 81 22.41 35.78 -34.39
N THR A 82 22.21 34.96 -33.37
CA THR A 82 21.02 34.10 -33.24
C THR A 82 19.88 34.87 -32.53
N PRO A 83 18.62 34.74 -32.99
CA PRO A 83 17.46 35.34 -32.32
C PRO A 83 17.21 34.74 -30.93
N VAL A 84 16.75 35.56 -30.00
CA VAL A 84 16.56 35.19 -28.58
C VAL A 84 15.69 33.93 -28.40
N ALA A 85 14.65 33.76 -29.21
CA ALA A 85 13.79 32.56 -29.16
C ALA A 85 14.53 31.25 -29.46
N LYS A 86 15.64 31.29 -30.22
CA LYS A 86 16.46 30.11 -30.54
C LYS A 86 17.60 29.87 -29.56
N LEU A 87 17.87 30.81 -28.65
CA LEU A 87 18.93 30.70 -27.63
C LEU A 87 18.50 29.90 -26.39
N ASN A 88 17.28 29.34 -26.37
CA ASN A 88 16.73 28.54 -25.26
C ASN A 88 16.81 29.26 -23.89
N ILE A 89 16.69 30.59 -23.90
CA ILE A 89 16.66 31.41 -22.68
C ILE A 89 15.29 31.25 -22.05
N ARG A 90 15.25 30.88 -20.76
CA ARG A 90 14.01 30.67 -20.02
C ARG A 90 13.60 31.93 -19.26
N ASP A 91 12.29 32.06 -19.02
CA ASP A 91 11.78 33.07 -18.10
C ASP A 91 12.33 32.89 -16.69
N GLY A 92 12.82 33.99 -16.11
CA GLY A 92 13.44 34.04 -14.78
C GLY A 92 14.92 33.66 -14.74
N GLU A 93 15.55 33.41 -15.90
CA GLU A 93 16.96 33.02 -15.96
C GLU A 93 17.90 34.20 -15.62
N THR A 94 19.07 33.90 -15.04
CA THR A 94 20.11 34.89 -14.73
C THR A 94 21.27 34.79 -15.73
N LEU A 95 21.54 35.88 -16.43
CA LEU A 95 22.59 35.98 -17.43
C LEU A 95 23.68 36.96 -16.99
N HIS A 96 24.92 36.64 -17.28
CA HIS A 96 26.08 37.47 -16.94
C HIS A 96 26.56 38.25 -18.15
N LEU A 97 26.58 39.57 -18.01
CA LEU A 97 27.11 40.50 -19.02
C LEU A 97 28.57 40.82 -18.67
N ARG A 98 29.50 40.40 -19.53
CA ARG A 98 30.94 40.59 -19.32
C ARG A 98 31.65 41.03 -20.60
N GLN A 99 32.83 41.61 -20.44
CA GLN A 99 33.71 41.86 -21.57
C GLN A 99 34.18 40.54 -22.17
N ARG A 100 34.31 40.48 -23.50
CA ARG A 100 34.67 39.27 -24.26
C ARG A 100 36.01 38.66 -23.81
N GLU A 101 36.98 39.50 -23.43
CA GLU A 101 38.28 39.07 -22.90
C GLU A 101 38.20 38.45 -21.49
N ASN A 102 37.10 38.69 -20.76
CA ASN A 102 36.83 38.23 -19.41
C ASN A 102 35.66 37.23 -19.34
N ALA A 103 35.37 36.54 -20.46
CA ALA A 103 34.41 35.46 -20.50
C ALA A 103 34.73 34.40 -19.44
N ILE A 104 33.70 33.79 -18.84
CA ILE A 104 33.93 32.79 -17.79
C ILE A 104 34.49 31.53 -18.49
N PRO A 105 35.68 31.03 -18.11
CA PRO A 105 36.19 29.77 -18.67
C PRO A 105 35.18 28.64 -18.42
N ASP A 106 35.12 27.69 -19.35
CA ASP A 106 34.33 26.48 -19.17
C ASP A 106 34.73 25.76 -17.88
N ALA A 107 33.78 25.08 -17.24
CA ALA A 107 34.03 24.28 -16.05
C ALA A 107 34.88 23.06 -16.42
N ALA A 108 36.20 23.24 -16.46
CA ALA A 108 37.15 22.15 -16.64
C ALA A 108 37.17 21.30 -15.36
N PHE A 109 36.60 20.10 -15.45
CA PHE A 109 36.76 19.06 -14.44
C PHE A 109 38.19 18.51 -14.54
N ASP A 110 39.06 18.96 -13.63
CA ASP A 110 40.50 18.66 -13.64
C ASP A 110 40.85 17.23 -13.19
N ASP A 111 39.84 16.43 -12.81
CA ASP A 111 40.09 15.09 -12.27
C ASP A 111 39.08 14.06 -12.77
N VAL A 112 39.51 13.29 -13.79
CA VAL A 112 38.79 12.12 -14.32
C VAL A 112 38.53 11.08 -13.22
N VAL A 113 39.35 11.07 -12.16
CA VAL A 113 39.17 10.18 -11.00
C VAL A 113 37.98 10.61 -10.15
N ASP A 114 37.74 11.91 -9.99
CA ASP A 114 36.64 12.44 -9.18
C ASP A 114 35.29 12.35 -9.92
N ALA A 115 35.29 12.42 -11.26
CA ALA A 115 34.12 12.13 -12.09
C ALA A 115 33.68 10.65 -12.02
N VAL A 116 34.63 9.71 -12.00
CA VAL A 116 34.34 8.27 -11.84
C VAL A 116 33.98 7.93 -10.39
N ALA A 117 34.63 8.56 -9.40
CA ALA A 117 34.29 8.40 -7.99
C ALA A 117 32.89 8.96 -7.68
N GLY A 118 32.53 10.12 -8.24
CA GLY A 118 31.19 10.71 -8.14
C GLY A 118 30.10 9.82 -8.78
N ALA A 119 30.38 9.23 -9.94
CA ALA A 119 29.46 8.30 -10.61
C ALA A 119 29.34 6.93 -9.89
N THR A 120 30.30 6.56 -9.05
CA THR A 120 30.29 5.29 -8.30
C THR A 120 29.72 5.46 -6.89
N ASN A 121 29.88 6.63 -6.26
CA ASN A 121 29.31 6.97 -4.95
C ASN A 121 27.79 7.19 -4.96
N SER A 122 27.18 7.35 -6.13
CA SER A 122 25.71 7.41 -6.27
C SER A 122 25.02 6.04 -6.19
N ARG A 123 25.79 4.94 -6.16
CA ARG A 123 25.23 3.59 -6.06
C ARG A 123 24.83 3.29 -4.61
N PRO A 124 23.67 2.67 -4.37
CA PRO A 124 23.32 2.19 -3.03
C PRO A 124 24.37 1.17 -2.57
N SER A 125 25.18 1.55 -1.59
CA SER A 125 26.22 0.70 -1.01
C SER A 125 25.69 -0.07 0.19
N TRP A 126 26.36 -1.19 0.48
CA TRP A 126 26.06 -1.95 1.69
C TRP A 126 26.33 -1.11 2.93
N ALA A 127 25.40 -1.14 3.88
CA ALA A 127 25.42 -0.33 5.08
C ALA A 127 25.05 -1.22 6.28
N ALA A 128 25.39 -0.79 7.49
CA ALA A 128 25.16 -1.56 8.71
C ALA A 128 23.68 -2.01 8.88
N ARG A 129 22.72 -1.19 8.42
CA ARG A 129 21.29 -1.53 8.39
C ARG A 129 20.98 -2.78 7.56
N HIS A 130 21.71 -2.99 6.46
CA HIS A 130 21.54 -4.14 5.58
C HIS A 130 22.09 -5.41 6.23
N SER A 131 23.28 -5.35 6.85
CA SER A 131 23.80 -6.44 7.70
C SER A 131 22.84 -6.81 8.83
N ARG A 132 22.30 -5.80 9.53
CA ARG A 132 21.32 -6.00 10.59
C ARG A 132 20.06 -6.70 10.08
N THR A 133 19.50 -6.23 8.96
CA THR A 133 18.30 -6.80 8.36
C THR A 133 18.54 -8.26 7.95
N MET A 134 19.67 -8.55 7.30
CA MET A 134 20.05 -9.91 6.93
C MET A 134 20.20 -10.81 8.17
N GLY A 135 20.86 -10.33 9.22
CA GLY A 135 21.01 -11.07 10.48
C GLY A 135 19.66 -11.39 11.12
N LEU A 136 18.72 -10.46 11.13
CA LEU A 136 17.36 -10.68 11.65
C LEU A 136 16.57 -11.69 10.81
N ILE A 137 16.70 -11.66 9.48
CA ILE A 137 16.08 -12.63 8.57
C ILE A 137 16.64 -14.03 8.85
N LEU A 138 17.97 -14.18 8.90
CA LEU A 138 18.62 -15.46 9.19
C LEU A 138 18.23 -16.01 10.56
N MET A 139 18.14 -15.13 11.57
CA MET A 139 17.65 -15.51 12.90
C MET A 139 16.23 -16.06 12.83
N LEU A 140 15.30 -15.38 12.14
CA LEU A 140 13.92 -15.84 11.99
C LEU A 140 13.83 -17.18 11.25
N VAL A 141 14.56 -17.30 10.14
CA VAL A 141 14.59 -18.53 9.33
C VAL A 141 15.11 -19.70 10.15
N LEU A 142 16.19 -19.51 10.92
CA LEU A 142 16.74 -20.57 11.77
C LEU A 142 15.78 -20.91 12.92
N LEU A 143 15.29 -19.90 13.63
CA LEU A 143 14.49 -20.07 14.85
C LEU A 143 13.13 -20.73 14.57
N ILE A 144 12.53 -20.48 13.39
CA ILE A 144 11.26 -21.09 12.98
C ILE A 144 11.49 -22.36 12.15
N GLY A 145 12.44 -22.32 11.22
CA GLY A 145 12.70 -23.39 10.26
C GLY A 145 13.27 -24.65 10.90
N ALA A 146 14.23 -24.53 11.83
CA ALA A 146 14.82 -25.71 12.45
C ALA A 146 13.78 -26.50 13.28
N PRO A 147 12.95 -25.89 14.16
CA PRO A 147 11.90 -26.62 14.87
C PRO A 147 10.83 -27.21 13.95
N LEU A 148 10.47 -26.51 12.86
CA LEU A 148 9.52 -27.05 11.89
C LEU A 148 10.06 -28.32 11.24
N LEU A 149 11.32 -28.31 10.81
CA LEU A 149 11.97 -29.47 10.18
C LEU A 149 12.14 -30.64 11.16
N THR A 150 12.50 -30.38 12.41
CA THR A 150 12.67 -31.44 13.42
C THR A 150 11.33 -32.07 13.78
N VAL A 151 10.26 -31.28 13.93
CA VAL A 151 8.92 -31.80 14.21
C VAL A 151 8.41 -32.62 13.03
N GLN A 152 8.56 -32.12 11.79
CA GLN A 152 8.15 -32.86 10.59
C GLN A 152 8.91 -34.19 10.45
N GLY A 153 10.24 -34.20 10.61
CA GLY A 153 11.03 -35.42 10.53
C GLY A 153 10.74 -36.42 11.65
N ALA A 154 10.28 -35.94 12.82
CA ALA A 154 9.92 -36.79 13.95
C ALA A 154 8.51 -37.40 13.82
N MET A 155 7.68 -36.93 12.88
CA MET A 155 6.34 -37.49 12.64
C MET A 155 6.40 -38.96 12.22
N ASP A 156 7.42 -39.35 11.47
CA ASP A 156 7.57 -40.72 10.95
C ASP A 156 7.99 -41.73 12.02
N VAL A 157 8.77 -41.29 13.02
CA VAL A 157 9.32 -42.17 14.05
C VAL A 157 8.33 -42.41 15.20
N GLN A 158 7.48 -41.41 15.48
CA GLN A 158 6.53 -41.38 16.61
C GLN A 158 7.18 -41.58 18.00
N GLY A 159 6.47 -41.28 19.09
CA GLY A 159 6.95 -41.47 20.46
C GLY A 159 7.89 -40.37 21.00
N VAL A 160 8.98 -40.76 21.67
CA VAL A 160 9.88 -39.82 22.40
C VAL A 160 10.50 -38.74 21.50
N PRO A 161 10.96 -39.03 20.27
CA PRO A 161 11.51 -38.00 19.38
C PRO A 161 10.49 -36.91 19.02
N LEU A 162 9.24 -37.30 18.76
CA LEU A 162 8.16 -36.36 18.45
C LEU A 162 7.80 -35.50 19.65
N LEU A 163 7.70 -36.12 20.84
CA LEU A 163 7.48 -35.40 22.10
C LEU A 163 8.57 -34.36 22.34
N LEU A 164 9.84 -34.76 22.17
CA LEU A 164 10.99 -33.87 22.37
C LEU A 164 11.01 -32.73 21.34
N ALA A 165 10.71 -33.00 20.07
CA ALA A 165 10.65 -31.99 19.02
C ALA A 165 9.56 -30.93 19.30
N ILE A 166 8.35 -31.37 19.68
CA ILE A 166 7.24 -30.47 20.01
C ILE A 166 7.55 -29.70 21.30
N ALA A 167 8.08 -30.37 22.33
CA ALA A 167 8.45 -29.73 23.60
C ALA A 167 9.53 -28.66 23.40
N LEU A 168 10.55 -28.94 22.58
CA LEU A 168 11.58 -27.96 22.24
C LEU A 168 11.02 -26.79 21.43
N SER A 169 10.10 -27.03 20.50
CA SER A 169 9.42 -25.96 19.76
C SER A 169 8.63 -25.03 20.70
N GLY A 170 7.89 -25.62 21.64
CA GLY A 170 7.14 -24.88 22.66
C GLY A 170 8.05 -24.11 23.62
N PHE A 171 9.16 -24.71 24.03
CA PHE A 171 10.18 -24.05 24.84
C PHE A 171 10.81 -22.87 24.10
N LEU A 172 11.17 -23.03 22.82
CA LEU A 172 11.70 -21.95 21.99
C LEU A 172 10.67 -20.83 21.80
N SER A 173 9.38 -21.15 21.65
CA SER A 173 8.30 -20.14 21.60
C SER A 173 8.29 -19.29 22.87
N PHE A 174 8.33 -19.93 24.04
CA PHE A 174 8.33 -19.25 25.33
C PHE A 174 9.62 -18.46 25.57
N ALA A 175 10.78 -19.04 25.24
CA ALA A 175 12.07 -18.36 25.37
C ALA A 175 12.15 -17.13 24.44
N ALA A 176 11.65 -17.22 23.21
CA ALA A 176 11.57 -16.09 22.28
C ALA A 176 10.64 -14.98 22.80
N PHE A 177 9.52 -15.34 23.43
CA PHE A 177 8.64 -14.37 24.11
C PHE A 177 9.39 -13.63 25.22
N ILE A 178 10.03 -14.34 26.15
CA ILE A 178 10.79 -13.71 27.24
C ILE A 178 11.91 -12.83 26.69
N ALA A 179 12.66 -13.31 25.69
CA ALA A 179 13.72 -12.56 25.05
C ALA A 179 13.21 -11.31 24.34
N SER A 180 12.02 -11.37 23.73
CA SER A 180 11.36 -10.20 23.13
C SER A 180 11.02 -9.16 24.20
N VAL A 181 10.43 -9.58 25.31
CA VAL A 181 10.06 -8.68 26.42
C VAL A 181 11.31 -8.05 27.04
N SER A 182 12.36 -8.85 27.30
CA SER A 182 13.59 -8.34 27.90
C SER A 182 14.31 -7.36 26.98
N LEU A 183 14.43 -7.65 25.67
CA LEU A 183 15.06 -6.74 24.72
C LEU A 183 14.24 -5.46 24.52
N ALA A 184 12.91 -5.55 24.44
CA ALA A 184 12.05 -4.39 24.27
C ALA A 184 12.04 -3.48 25.51
N ARG A 185 12.05 -4.06 26.72
CA ARG A 185 11.81 -3.33 27.97
C ARG A 185 13.08 -2.98 28.73
N ALA A 186 14.08 -3.88 28.75
CA ALA A 186 15.33 -3.66 29.47
C ALA A 186 16.43 -3.06 28.59
N ALA A 187 16.57 -3.54 27.34
CA ALA A 187 17.63 -3.09 26.45
C ALA A 187 17.21 -1.97 25.47
N GLY A 188 15.91 -1.76 25.26
CA GLY A 188 15.39 -0.80 24.27
C GLY A 188 15.60 -1.22 22.81
N GLU A 189 15.98 -2.48 22.55
CA GLU A 189 16.26 -3.01 21.22
C GLU A 189 14.99 -3.50 20.51
N VAL A 190 14.25 -2.56 19.93
CA VAL A 190 12.92 -2.79 19.30
C VAL A 190 12.97 -3.74 18.09
N PRO A 191 13.92 -3.65 17.13
CA PRO A 191 13.87 -4.48 15.93
C PRO A 191 14.08 -5.97 16.23
N THR A 192 15.04 -6.32 17.08
CA THR A 192 15.29 -7.72 17.46
C THR A 192 14.14 -8.26 18.31
N ALA A 193 13.62 -7.46 19.25
CA ALA A 193 12.44 -7.82 20.03
C ALA A 193 11.21 -8.07 19.14
N THR A 194 11.03 -7.28 18.08
CA THR A 194 9.96 -7.49 17.07
C THR A 194 10.07 -8.89 16.48
N CYS A 195 11.24 -9.24 15.93
CA CYS A 195 11.45 -10.53 15.29
C CYS A 195 11.22 -11.69 16.27
N LEU A 196 11.68 -11.56 17.51
CA LEU A 196 11.46 -12.59 18.54
C LEU A 196 9.99 -12.74 18.96
N ALA A 197 9.22 -11.64 19.01
CA ALA A 197 7.77 -11.71 19.24
C ALA A 197 7.07 -12.49 18.12
N TRP A 198 7.38 -12.19 16.85
CA TRP A 198 6.82 -12.90 15.71
C TRP A 198 7.26 -14.38 15.66
N ALA A 199 8.52 -14.67 16.00
CA ALA A 199 9.00 -16.04 16.11
C ALA A 199 8.27 -16.82 17.21
N SER A 200 8.04 -16.20 18.36
CA SER A 200 7.27 -16.79 19.46
C SER A 200 5.86 -17.21 19.00
N VAL A 201 5.17 -16.32 18.29
CA VAL A 201 3.83 -16.58 17.74
C VAL A 201 3.85 -17.71 16.72
N ALA A 202 4.80 -17.69 15.77
CA ALA A 202 4.93 -18.73 14.75
C ALA A 202 5.23 -20.11 15.39
N LEU A 203 6.17 -20.17 16.33
CA LEU A 203 6.52 -21.39 17.05
C LEU A 203 5.38 -21.88 17.94
N GLY A 204 4.61 -20.98 18.55
CA GLY A 204 3.40 -21.33 19.29
C GLY A 204 2.37 -22.01 18.39
N GLY A 205 2.17 -21.49 17.18
CA GLY A 205 1.31 -22.10 16.17
C GLY A 205 1.80 -23.47 15.70
N ILE A 206 3.10 -23.61 15.42
CA ILE A 206 3.72 -24.91 15.05
C ILE A 206 3.50 -25.91 16.18
N THR A 207 3.85 -25.53 17.41
CA THR A 207 3.67 -26.39 18.59
C THR A 207 2.22 -26.84 18.71
N GLY A 208 1.27 -25.91 18.63
CA GLY A 208 -0.17 -26.21 18.79
C GLY A 208 -0.74 -27.05 17.66
N TRP A 209 -0.22 -26.90 16.44
CA TRP A 209 -0.64 -27.70 15.28
C TRP A 209 -0.25 -29.18 15.43
N PHE A 210 0.94 -29.44 15.98
CA PHE A 210 1.48 -30.79 16.13
C PHE A 210 1.18 -31.43 17.49
N LEU A 211 0.85 -30.64 18.52
CA LEU A 211 0.52 -31.11 19.88
C LEU A 211 -0.54 -32.23 19.93
N PRO A 212 -1.64 -32.19 19.16
CA PRO A 212 -2.65 -33.26 19.18
C PRO A 212 -2.14 -34.66 18.83
N ASN A 213 -1.05 -34.75 18.04
CA ASN A 213 -0.46 -36.05 17.63
C ASN A 213 0.19 -36.79 18.80
N LEU A 214 0.42 -36.12 19.95
CA LEU A 214 0.91 -36.74 21.17
C LEU A 214 -0.20 -37.31 22.05
N ILE A 215 -1.43 -36.82 21.88
CA ILE A 215 -2.53 -37.04 22.84
C ILE A 215 -3.60 -37.97 22.25
N SER A 216 -3.84 -37.89 20.94
CA SER A 216 -4.99 -38.54 20.30
C SER A 216 -4.56 -39.74 19.46
N VAL A 217 -5.46 -40.73 19.33
CA VAL A 217 -5.30 -41.84 18.38
C VAL A 217 -5.51 -41.32 16.96
N GLU A 218 -4.63 -41.72 16.04
CA GLU A 218 -4.69 -41.31 14.64
C GLU A 218 -5.99 -41.78 13.94
N PRO A 219 -6.56 -41.00 13.00
CA PRO A 219 -6.14 -39.67 12.56
C PRO A 219 -6.72 -38.53 13.43
N VAL A 220 -5.90 -37.53 13.74
CA VAL A 220 -6.33 -36.33 14.49
C VAL A 220 -7.28 -35.48 13.63
N PRO A 221 -8.50 -35.17 14.11
CA PRO A 221 -9.43 -34.25 13.44
C PRO A 221 -8.83 -32.85 13.21
N LEU A 222 -9.04 -32.31 12.01
CA LEU A 222 -8.57 -30.98 11.61
C LEU A 222 -9.06 -29.84 12.53
N PRO A 223 -10.32 -29.83 13.04
CA PRO A 223 -10.78 -28.82 13.98
C PRO A 223 -9.94 -28.77 15.26
N ILE A 224 -9.49 -29.92 15.77
CA ILE A 224 -8.68 -29.99 16.99
C ILE A 224 -7.29 -29.37 16.75
N ARG A 225 -6.70 -29.59 15.56
CA ARG A 225 -5.43 -28.96 15.17
C ARG A 225 -5.55 -27.44 15.09
N ILE A 226 -6.60 -26.94 14.44
CA ILE A 226 -6.86 -25.50 14.35
C ILE A 226 -7.12 -24.91 15.73
N LEU A 227 -7.87 -25.60 16.59
CA LEU A 227 -8.19 -25.14 17.94
C LEU A 227 -6.93 -25.03 18.81
N MET A 228 -6.07 -26.05 18.83
CA MET A 228 -4.82 -26.03 19.61
C MET A 228 -3.80 -25.02 19.06
N ALA A 229 -3.64 -24.95 17.73
CA ALA A 229 -2.79 -23.94 17.10
C ALA A 229 -3.31 -22.51 17.39
N GLY A 230 -4.62 -22.29 17.23
CA GLY A 230 -5.27 -21.02 17.52
C GLY A 230 -5.11 -20.60 18.98
N ALA A 231 -5.26 -21.54 19.93
CA ALA A 231 -5.08 -21.25 21.35
C ALA A 231 -3.66 -20.78 21.68
N LEU A 232 -2.63 -21.48 21.20
CA LEU A 232 -1.24 -21.09 21.47
C LEU A 232 -0.83 -19.82 20.73
N VAL A 233 -1.29 -19.60 19.49
CA VAL A 233 -1.08 -18.35 18.76
C VAL A 233 -1.75 -17.19 19.50
N LEU A 234 -2.98 -17.36 19.98
CA LEU A 234 -3.71 -16.35 20.74
C LEU A 234 -2.93 -15.95 22.00
N VAL A 235 -2.49 -16.93 22.79
CA VAL A 235 -1.73 -16.67 24.03
C VAL A 235 -0.41 -15.98 23.71
N ALA A 236 0.39 -16.51 22.77
CA ALA A 236 1.70 -15.94 22.43
C ALA A 236 1.59 -14.53 21.86
N SER A 237 0.62 -14.27 20.98
CA SER A 237 0.44 -12.96 20.34
C SER A 237 -0.14 -11.93 21.31
N ALA A 238 -1.13 -12.30 22.14
CA ALA A 238 -1.68 -11.41 23.15
C ALA A 238 -0.63 -11.07 24.23
N ALA A 239 0.10 -12.07 24.73
CA ALA A 239 1.17 -11.86 25.69
C ALA A 239 2.26 -10.94 25.12
N SER A 240 2.70 -11.18 23.88
CA SER A 240 3.70 -10.34 23.21
C SER A 240 3.20 -8.91 22.97
N ALA A 241 1.94 -8.74 22.55
CA ALA A 241 1.34 -7.43 22.35
C ALA A 241 1.28 -6.60 23.64
N LEU A 242 0.93 -7.23 24.77
CA LEU A 242 0.77 -6.60 26.08
C LEU A 242 2.11 -6.34 26.78
N ALA A 243 3.00 -7.33 26.77
CA ALA A 243 4.25 -7.29 27.55
C ALA A 243 5.39 -6.59 26.79
N ALA A 244 5.66 -6.98 25.54
CA ALA A 244 6.74 -6.36 24.76
C ALA A 244 6.33 -4.99 24.22
N ARG A 245 5.03 -4.81 23.90
CA ARG A 245 4.45 -3.59 23.29
C ARG A 245 5.08 -3.19 21.95
N VAL A 246 5.80 -4.11 21.32
CA VAL A 246 6.42 -3.93 20.00
C VAL A 246 5.42 -4.35 18.93
N HIS A 247 5.08 -3.44 18.00
CA HIS A 247 4.05 -3.69 16.99
C HIS A 247 2.72 -4.22 17.55
N ALA A 248 2.30 -3.70 18.72
CA ALA A 248 1.18 -4.23 19.49
C ALA A 248 -0.11 -4.40 18.68
N MET A 249 -0.41 -3.50 17.73
CA MET A 249 -1.63 -3.56 16.91
C MET A 249 -1.58 -4.68 15.85
N ALA A 250 -0.40 -4.98 15.30
CA ALA A 250 -0.26 -6.09 14.37
C ALA A 250 -0.37 -7.44 15.11
N LEU A 251 0.25 -7.55 16.29
CA LEU A 251 0.10 -8.72 17.15
C LEU A 251 -1.33 -8.87 17.68
N PHE A 252 -2.02 -7.76 17.95
CA PHE A 252 -3.44 -7.76 18.29
C PHE A 252 -4.32 -8.26 17.14
N ALA A 253 -4.00 -7.91 15.88
CA ALA A 253 -4.69 -8.46 14.72
C ALA A 253 -4.51 -9.98 14.62
N VAL A 254 -3.30 -10.49 14.90
CA VAL A 254 -3.02 -11.93 14.94
C VAL A 254 -3.78 -12.60 16.08
N ALA A 255 -3.81 -12.00 17.28
CA ALA A 255 -4.57 -12.48 18.42
C ALA A 255 -6.07 -12.58 18.08
N LEU A 256 -6.65 -11.54 17.47
CA LEU A 256 -8.04 -11.55 17.02
C LEU A 256 -8.30 -12.63 15.97
N THR A 257 -7.40 -12.80 15.00
CA THR A 257 -7.50 -13.86 13.98
C THR A 257 -7.53 -15.24 14.64
N ALA A 258 -6.61 -15.47 15.57
CA ALA A 258 -6.53 -16.72 16.34
C ALA A 258 -7.79 -16.93 17.19
N GLY A 259 -8.35 -15.87 17.78
CA GLY A 259 -9.61 -15.91 18.51
C GLY A 259 -10.80 -16.28 17.62
N PHE A 260 -10.93 -15.68 16.44
CA PHE A 260 -11.99 -16.04 15.48
C PHE A 260 -11.84 -17.49 14.99
N MET A 261 -10.62 -17.92 14.68
CA MET A 261 -10.35 -19.31 14.30
C MET A 261 -10.60 -20.29 15.45
N LEU A 262 -10.33 -19.91 16.70
CA LEU A 262 -10.67 -20.72 17.88
C LEU A 262 -12.19 -20.92 18.00
N VAL A 263 -12.97 -19.86 17.84
CA VAL A 263 -14.44 -19.93 17.86
C VAL A 263 -14.94 -20.79 16.70
N SER A 264 -14.42 -20.57 15.49
CA SER A 264 -14.78 -21.35 14.31
C SER A 264 -14.42 -22.83 14.49
N ALA A 265 -13.22 -23.14 14.97
CA ALA A 265 -12.78 -24.52 15.21
C ALA A 265 -13.56 -25.20 16.33
N SER A 266 -13.97 -24.45 17.36
CA SER A 266 -14.86 -24.95 18.42
C SER A 266 -16.23 -25.30 17.85
N ALA A 267 -16.79 -24.45 16.98
CA ALA A 267 -18.05 -24.74 16.30
C ALA A 267 -17.94 -25.94 15.34
N MET A 268 -16.80 -26.09 14.64
CA MET A 268 -16.51 -27.27 13.82
C MET A 268 -16.42 -28.55 14.66
N ALA A 269 -15.76 -28.49 15.83
CA ALA A 269 -15.64 -29.63 16.73
C ALA A 269 -16.99 -30.05 17.33
N LEU A 270 -17.89 -29.10 17.60
CA LEU A 270 -19.26 -29.37 18.07
C LEU A 270 -20.17 -29.92 16.96
N ASN A 271 -19.93 -29.55 15.70
CA ASN A 271 -20.69 -29.99 14.54
C ASN A 271 -19.85 -30.94 13.67
N TYR A 272 -19.51 -32.10 14.23
CA TYR A 272 -18.66 -33.08 13.55
C TYR A 272 -19.18 -33.42 12.14
N GLY A 273 -18.27 -33.37 11.16
CA GLY A 273 -18.59 -33.59 9.75
C GLY A 273 -19.07 -32.36 8.97
N LYS A 274 -19.30 -31.21 9.64
CA LYS A 274 -19.76 -29.96 9.01
C LYS A 274 -18.70 -28.86 8.96
N GLU A 275 -17.44 -29.24 8.76
CA GLU A 275 -16.30 -28.34 8.86
C GLU A 275 -16.34 -27.23 7.79
N ILE A 276 -16.75 -27.60 6.58
CA ILE A 276 -16.83 -26.71 5.43
C ILE A 276 -17.95 -25.68 5.62
N GLU A 277 -19.12 -26.12 6.09
CA GLU A 277 -20.28 -25.26 6.36
C GLU A 277 -19.94 -24.20 7.42
N VAL A 278 -19.28 -24.62 8.50
CA VAL A 278 -18.86 -23.67 9.56
C VAL A 278 -17.83 -22.69 9.01
N ALA A 279 -16.85 -23.14 8.21
CA ALA A 279 -15.88 -22.24 7.58
C ALA A 279 -16.56 -21.22 6.64
N ALA A 280 -17.56 -21.66 5.87
CA ALA A 280 -18.32 -20.79 4.96
C ALA A 280 -19.11 -19.73 5.74
N VAL A 281 -19.77 -20.12 6.83
CA VAL A 281 -20.48 -19.19 7.72
C VAL A 281 -19.51 -18.20 8.35
N THR A 282 -18.38 -18.66 8.90
CA THR A 282 -17.35 -17.79 9.47
C THR A 282 -16.85 -16.78 8.43
N MET A 283 -16.57 -17.21 7.21
CA MET A 283 -16.14 -16.33 6.11
C MET A 283 -17.20 -15.28 5.76
N GLY A 284 -18.47 -15.69 5.64
CA GLY A 284 -19.59 -14.78 5.40
C GLY A 284 -19.78 -13.76 6.52
N VAL A 285 -19.68 -14.18 7.77
CA VAL A 285 -19.73 -13.29 8.94
C VAL A 285 -18.58 -12.30 8.94
N MET A 286 -17.35 -12.73 8.66
CA MET A 286 -16.19 -11.83 8.57
C MET A 286 -16.39 -10.79 7.46
N ALA A 287 -16.95 -11.18 6.31
CA ALA A 287 -17.25 -10.26 5.21
C ALA A 287 -18.25 -9.18 5.63
N VAL A 288 -19.37 -9.58 6.27
CA VAL A 288 -20.39 -8.65 6.77
C VAL A 288 -19.84 -7.74 7.88
N LEU A 289 -19.00 -8.28 8.76
CA LEU A 289 -18.43 -7.54 9.89
C LEU A 289 -17.62 -6.33 9.44
N THR A 290 -16.97 -6.38 8.27
CA THR A 290 -16.23 -5.24 7.68
C THR A 290 -17.09 -3.98 7.47
N GLY A 291 -18.42 -4.13 7.40
CA GLY A 291 -19.41 -3.05 7.41
C GLY A 291 -19.37 -2.19 8.67
N PHE A 292 -19.17 -2.84 9.81
CA PHE A 292 -19.37 -2.27 11.14
C PHE A 292 -18.08 -1.89 11.85
N LEU A 293 -16.92 -2.33 11.34
CA LEU A 293 -15.61 -2.10 11.95
C LEU A 293 -15.26 -0.61 12.16
N PRO A 294 -15.55 0.34 11.24
CA PRO A 294 -15.25 1.74 11.48
C PRO A 294 -15.98 2.30 12.70
N ALA A 295 -17.29 2.04 12.81
CA ALA A 295 -18.07 2.48 13.96
C ALA A 295 -17.56 1.82 15.26
N PHE A 296 -17.18 0.54 15.19
CA PHE A 296 -16.65 -0.18 16.34
C PHE A 296 -15.28 0.35 16.79
N SER A 297 -14.40 0.74 15.86
CA SER A 297 -13.08 1.29 16.19
C SER A 297 -13.19 2.65 16.89
N TYR A 298 -14.12 3.51 16.46
CA TYR A 298 -14.41 4.78 17.15
C TYR A 298 -14.87 4.56 18.60
N ARG A 299 -15.75 3.56 18.82
CA ARG A 299 -16.22 3.20 20.16
C ARG A 299 -15.10 2.65 21.04
N LEU A 300 -14.23 1.78 20.49
CA LEU A 300 -13.07 1.25 21.21
C LEU A 300 -12.03 2.32 21.55
N ALA A 301 -11.88 3.33 20.69
CA ALA A 301 -11.01 4.48 20.95
C ALA A 301 -11.62 5.49 21.94
N GLY A 302 -12.88 5.31 22.33
CA GLY A 302 -13.61 6.22 23.22
C GLY A 302 -13.85 7.59 22.60
N ILE A 303 -13.96 7.68 21.28
CA ILE A 303 -14.35 8.92 20.60
C ILE A 303 -15.84 9.15 20.87
N ALA A 304 -16.16 10.25 21.54
CA ALA A 304 -17.54 10.70 21.64
C ALA A 304 -17.97 11.18 20.25
N LEU A 305 -18.83 10.43 19.60
CA LEU A 305 -19.47 10.87 18.37
C LEU A 305 -20.39 12.04 18.76
N PRO A 306 -20.22 13.24 18.17
CA PRO A 306 -21.09 14.35 18.48
C PRO A 306 -22.53 13.98 18.13
N ASN A 307 -23.46 14.26 19.04
CA ASN A 307 -24.88 14.13 18.74
C ASN A 307 -25.21 15.21 17.72
N LEU A 308 -25.41 14.83 16.46
CA LEU A 308 -25.76 15.79 15.41
C LEU A 308 -27.07 16.51 15.81
N PRO A 309 -27.03 17.81 16.11
CA PRO A 309 -28.22 18.52 16.53
C PRO A 309 -29.16 18.62 15.32
N VAL A 310 -30.40 18.17 15.49
CA VAL A 310 -31.38 18.09 14.39
C VAL A 310 -32.07 19.44 14.14
N THR A 311 -31.90 20.40 15.05
CA THR A 311 -32.49 21.75 14.99
C THR A 311 -31.41 22.82 14.95
N THR A 312 -31.69 23.93 14.27
CA THR A 312 -30.74 25.04 14.10
C THR A 312 -30.40 25.69 15.45
N GLU A 313 -31.37 25.75 16.38
CA GLU A 313 -31.13 26.24 17.75
C GLU A 313 -30.18 25.33 18.53
N ALA A 314 -30.26 24.01 18.32
CA ALA A 314 -29.40 23.05 19.00
C ALA A 314 -27.96 23.03 18.44
N ILE A 315 -27.74 23.46 17.18
CA ILE A 315 -26.39 23.68 16.63
C ILE A 315 -25.75 24.92 17.26
N LEU A 316 -26.51 26.00 17.46
CA LEU A 316 -26.00 27.20 18.12
C LEU A 316 -25.78 27.01 19.63
N ALA A 317 -26.55 26.12 20.27
CA ALA A 317 -26.42 25.81 21.69
C ALA A 317 -25.40 24.69 21.99
N ASP A 318 -24.80 24.06 20.97
CA ASP A 318 -23.81 23.00 21.16
C ASP A 318 -22.45 23.59 21.56
N GLU A 319 -22.27 23.78 22.86
CA GLU A 319 -21.00 24.18 23.48
C GLU A 319 -20.18 22.97 23.97
N THR A 320 -20.48 21.75 23.48
CA THR A 320 -19.76 20.56 23.98
C THR A 320 -18.25 20.68 23.69
N PRO A 321 -17.40 20.72 24.72
CA PRO A 321 -15.98 20.93 24.51
C PRO A 321 -15.39 19.71 23.80
N VAL A 322 -14.67 19.96 22.71
CA VAL A 322 -13.93 18.91 22.00
C VAL A 322 -12.94 18.28 22.97
N GLN A 323 -12.90 16.94 23.00
CA GLN A 323 -11.97 16.20 23.85
C GLN A 323 -10.53 16.65 23.57
N ALA A 324 -9.78 17.03 24.60
CA ALA A 324 -8.41 17.52 24.44
C ALA A 324 -7.46 16.48 23.83
N ASP A 325 -7.77 15.18 23.97
CA ASP A 325 -7.02 14.05 23.44
C ASP A 325 -7.60 13.47 22.13
N ILE A 326 -8.52 14.19 21.47
CA ILE A 326 -9.24 13.71 20.27
C ILE A 326 -8.30 13.22 19.15
N VAL A 327 -7.17 13.89 18.95
CA VAL A 327 -6.17 13.51 17.92
C VAL A 327 -5.52 12.16 18.26
N GLN A 328 -5.15 11.94 19.52
CA GLN A 328 -4.56 10.67 19.95
C GLN A 328 -5.57 9.53 19.85
N ARG A 329 -6.83 9.78 20.21
CA ARG A 329 -7.93 8.82 20.05
C ARG A 329 -8.22 8.52 18.59
N ALA A 330 -8.16 9.50 17.70
CA ALA A 330 -8.34 9.30 16.27
C ALA A 330 -7.23 8.43 15.67
N LEU A 331 -5.97 8.68 16.04
CA LEU A 331 -4.84 7.83 15.63
C LEU A 331 -4.95 6.41 16.20
N LEU A 332 -5.47 6.26 17.42
CA LEU A 332 -5.75 4.96 18.03
C LEU A 332 -6.87 4.24 17.27
N ALA A 333 -7.97 4.92 16.96
CA ALA A 333 -9.09 4.38 16.18
C ALA A 333 -8.64 3.89 14.81
N ASP A 334 -7.77 4.64 14.13
CA ASP A 334 -7.19 4.27 12.83
C ASP A 334 -6.38 2.96 12.92
N LYS A 335 -5.54 2.84 13.96
CA LYS A 335 -4.75 1.63 14.24
C LYS A 335 -5.61 0.42 14.61
N ILE A 336 -6.64 0.62 15.46
CA ILE A 336 -7.61 -0.44 15.81
C ILE A 336 -8.35 -0.90 14.56
N LEU A 337 -8.81 0.03 13.72
CA LEU A 337 -9.49 -0.29 12.48
C LEU A 337 -8.59 -1.11 11.54
N GLY A 338 -7.32 -0.73 11.40
CA GLY A 338 -6.33 -1.51 10.66
C GLY A 338 -6.18 -2.94 11.20
N ALA A 339 -6.12 -3.12 12.52
CA ALA A 339 -6.01 -4.43 13.15
C ALA A 339 -7.28 -5.28 13.00
N LEU A 340 -8.47 -4.67 13.11
CA LEU A 340 -9.76 -5.34 12.90
C LEU A 340 -9.95 -5.77 11.44
N LEU A 341 -9.57 -4.92 10.48
CA LEU A 341 -9.63 -5.27 9.07
C LEU A 341 -8.63 -6.38 8.74
N ALA A 342 -7.40 -6.31 9.25
CA ALA A 342 -6.41 -7.35 9.06
C ALA A 342 -6.85 -8.70 9.65
N SER A 343 -7.50 -8.71 10.82
CA SER A 343 -7.95 -9.95 11.44
C SER A 343 -9.14 -10.59 10.75
N THR A 344 -10.12 -9.78 10.34
CA THR A 344 -11.29 -10.27 9.59
C THR A 344 -10.91 -10.82 8.22
N THR A 345 -10.02 -10.13 7.49
CA THR A 345 -9.58 -10.61 6.18
C THR A 345 -8.67 -11.82 6.30
N ALA A 346 -7.75 -11.87 7.29
CA ALA A 346 -6.94 -13.06 7.54
C ALA A 346 -7.79 -14.29 7.91
N THR A 347 -8.82 -14.11 8.73
CA THR A 347 -9.76 -15.19 9.10
C THR A 347 -10.51 -15.70 7.86
N ALA A 348 -11.00 -14.80 7.01
CA ALA A 348 -11.65 -15.17 5.75
C ALA A 348 -10.71 -15.91 4.79
N VAL A 349 -9.44 -15.50 4.71
CA VAL A 349 -8.40 -16.21 3.92
C VAL A 349 -8.24 -17.64 4.44
N LEU A 350 -8.10 -17.85 5.74
CA LEU A 350 -7.97 -19.19 6.34
C LEU A 350 -9.22 -20.05 6.09
N CYS A 351 -10.41 -19.48 6.25
CA CYS A 351 -11.67 -20.19 6.00
C CYS A 351 -11.84 -20.56 4.52
N SER A 352 -11.38 -19.70 3.60
CA SER A 352 -11.48 -19.98 2.15
C SER A 352 -10.73 -21.24 1.73
N LEU A 353 -9.62 -21.57 2.40
CA LEU A 353 -8.87 -22.80 2.15
C LEU A 353 -9.68 -24.06 2.47
N LEU A 354 -10.54 -24.01 3.49
CA LEU A 354 -11.44 -25.12 3.84
C LEU A 354 -12.65 -25.16 2.91
N VAL A 355 -13.25 -24.00 2.62
CA VAL A 355 -14.44 -23.89 1.76
C VAL A 355 -14.17 -24.43 0.35
N LEU A 356 -12.99 -24.13 -0.21
CA LEU A 356 -12.62 -24.60 -1.55
C LEU A 356 -12.43 -26.13 -1.62
N GLN A 357 -12.28 -26.84 -0.50
CA GLN A 357 -12.22 -28.31 -0.48
C GLN A 357 -13.55 -28.96 -0.87
N GLN A 358 -14.68 -28.23 -0.79
CA GLN A 358 -15.98 -28.75 -1.23
C GLN A 358 -16.01 -29.05 -2.74
N GLY A 359 -15.19 -28.35 -3.54
CA GLY A 359 -15.18 -28.49 -5.00
C GLY A 359 -16.47 -28.06 -5.70
N SER A 360 -17.36 -27.34 -5.01
CA SER A 360 -18.65 -26.91 -5.56
C SER A 360 -18.56 -25.54 -6.25
N LEU A 361 -19.43 -25.29 -7.22
CA LEU A 361 -19.57 -23.96 -7.84
C LEU A 361 -19.99 -22.91 -6.80
N TRP A 362 -20.76 -23.31 -5.78
CA TRP A 362 -21.18 -22.44 -4.69
C TRP A 362 -19.99 -22.00 -3.82
N ALA A 363 -19.10 -22.92 -3.45
CA ALA A 363 -17.87 -22.61 -2.72
C ALA A 363 -16.97 -21.63 -3.51
N LEU A 364 -16.81 -21.89 -4.81
CA LEU A 364 -16.04 -21.03 -5.69
C LEU A 364 -16.66 -19.63 -5.81
N SER A 365 -17.98 -19.55 -6.02
CA SER A 365 -18.69 -18.26 -6.10
C SER A 365 -18.60 -17.47 -4.79
N LEU A 366 -18.71 -18.15 -3.63
CA LEU A 366 -18.59 -17.53 -2.32
C LEU A 366 -17.20 -16.90 -2.12
N CYS A 367 -16.13 -17.62 -2.47
CA CYS A 367 -14.77 -17.09 -2.38
C CYS A 367 -14.53 -15.93 -3.36
N ILE A 368 -15.00 -16.03 -4.61
CA ILE A 368 -14.88 -14.93 -5.59
C ILE A 368 -15.63 -13.69 -5.10
N CYS A 369 -16.89 -13.83 -4.68
CA CYS A 369 -17.69 -12.73 -4.14
C CYS A 369 -17.03 -12.08 -2.91
N THR A 370 -16.55 -12.88 -1.96
CA THR A 370 -15.89 -12.36 -0.75
C THR A 370 -14.58 -11.65 -1.08
N GLY A 371 -13.75 -12.24 -1.95
CA GLY A 371 -12.49 -11.66 -2.35
C GLY A 371 -12.66 -10.36 -3.13
N LEU A 372 -13.61 -10.31 -4.07
CA LEU A 372 -13.96 -9.09 -4.80
C LEU A 372 -14.54 -8.01 -3.88
N ALA A 373 -15.38 -8.38 -2.92
CA ALA A 373 -15.91 -7.45 -1.93
C ALA A 373 -14.77 -6.78 -1.16
N PHE A 374 -13.76 -7.54 -0.68
CA PHE A 374 -12.61 -6.94 -0.01
C PHE A 374 -11.76 -6.05 -0.92
N LEU A 375 -11.46 -6.49 -2.15
CA LEU A 375 -10.68 -5.71 -3.11
C LEU A 375 -11.35 -4.38 -3.44
N LEU A 376 -12.67 -4.38 -3.68
CA LEU A 376 -13.42 -3.19 -4.06
C LEU A 376 -13.63 -2.25 -2.86
N ARG A 377 -13.88 -2.82 -1.69
CA ARG A 377 -14.04 -2.10 -0.43
C ARG A 377 -12.76 -1.41 0.04
N ALA A 378 -11.59 -1.89 -0.40
CA ALA A 378 -10.31 -1.24 -0.12
C ALA A 378 -10.26 0.23 -0.62
N ARG A 379 -11.11 0.61 -1.58
CA ARG A 379 -11.23 1.99 -2.10
C ARG A 379 -11.85 2.95 -1.09
N ALA A 380 -12.64 2.46 -0.13
CA ALA A 380 -13.27 3.28 0.90
C ALA A 380 -12.27 3.76 1.97
N PHE A 381 -11.08 3.15 2.05
CA PHE A 381 -10.09 3.44 3.07
C PHE A 381 -8.86 4.16 2.50
N VAL A 382 -8.48 5.26 3.12
CA VAL A 382 -7.28 6.04 2.77
C VAL A 382 -6.03 5.47 3.47
N GLY A 383 -6.19 4.95 4.70
CA GLY A 383 -5.08 4.46 5.52
C GLY A 383 -4.37 3.26 4.90
N LEU A 384 -3.02 3.29 4.87
CA LEU A 384 -2.20 2.24 4.25
C LEU A 384 -2.47 0.87 4.88
N ALA A 385 -2.50 0.77 6.20
CA ALA A 385 -2.71 -0.51 6.88
C ALA A 385 -4.09 -1.13 6.57
N GLN A 386 -5.14 -0.30 6.58
CA GLN A 386 -6.52 -0.70 6.30
C GLN A 386 -6.68 -1.15 4.85
N ARG A 387 -6.14 -0.36 3.92
CA ARG A 387 -6.16 -0.65 2.50
C ARG A 387 -5.36 -1.91 2.17
N MET A 388 -4.17 -2.08 2.75
CA MET A 388 -3.34 -3.28 2.56
C MET A 388 -4.00 -4.53 3.15
N ALA A 389 -4.65 -4.44 4.31
CA ALA A 389 -5.37 -5.57 4.91
C ALA A 389 -6.46 -6.12 3.98
N LEU A 390 -7.25 -5.23 3.36
CA LEU A 390 -8.30 -5.59 2.42
C LEU A 390 -7.74 -6.05 1.07
N LEU A 391 -6.73 -5.37 0.54
CA LEU A 391 -6.10 -5.75 -0.73
C LEU A 391 -5.42 -7.11 -0.64
N LEU A 392 -4.58 -7.34 0.38
CA LEU A 392 -3.89 -8.62 0.55
C LEU A 392 -4.89 -9.75 0.81
N GLY A 393 -5.85 -9.56 1.71
CA GLY A 393 -6.86 -10.56 2.01
C GLY A 393 -7.74 -10.89 0.80
N GLY A 394 -8.25 -9.86 0.11
CA GLY A 394 -9.05 -10.02 -1.10
C GLY A 394 -8.26 -10.68 -2.24
N THR A 395 -6.98 -10.32 -2.41
CA THR A 395 -6.10 -10.93 -3.42
C THR A 395 -5.85 -12.40 -3.11
N LEU A 396 -5.59 -12.76 -1.86
CA LEU A 396 -5.36 -14.16 -1.48
C LEU A 396 -6.61 -15.03 -1.65
N VAL A 397 -7.78 -14.58 -1.17
CA VAL A 397 -9.04 -15.31 -1.35
C VAL A 397 -9.38 -15.48 -2.83
N THR A 398 -9.27 -14.42 -3.64
CA THR A 398 -9.51 -14.52 -5.09
C THR A 398 -8.48 -15.40 -5.78
N ALA A 399 -7.19 -15.31 -5.42
CA ALA A 399 -6.14 -16.15 -5.98
C ALA A 399 -6.37 -17.64 -5.68
N PHE A 400 -6.79 -17.98 -4.45
CA PHE A 400 -7.13 -19.37 -4.12
C PHE A 400 -8.33 -19.87 -4.92
N ALA A 401 -9.38 -19.05 -5.08
CA ALA A 401 -10.53 -19.42 -5.91
C ALA A 401 -10.18 -19.58 -7.39
N LEU A 402 -9.35 -18.68 -7.94
CA LEU A 402 -8.87 -18.77 -9.32
C LEU A 402 -7.92 -19.95 -9.53
N PHE A 403 -7.10 -20.28 -8.53
CA PHE A 403 -6.25 -21.47 -8.54
C PHE A 403 -7.12 -22.74 -8.58
N ALA A 404 -8.14 -22.84 -7.72
CA ALA A 404 -9.09 -23.94 -7.72
C ALA A 404 -9.89 -24.05 -9.05
N LEU A 405 -10.25 -22.91 -9.66
CA LEU A 405 -10.87 -22.89 -10.99
C LEU A 405 -9.89 -23.42 -12.07
N GLY A 406 -8.64 -22.96 -12.00
CA GLY A 406 -7.59 -23.30 -12.95
C GLY A 406 -7.26 -24.78 -12.95
N THR A 407 -7.14 -25.42 -11.77
CA THR A 407 -6.88 -26.86 -11.66
C THR A 407 -8.02 -27.70 -12.26
N GLY A 408 -9.27 -27.23 -12.15
CA GLY A 408 -10.42 -27.83 -12.85
C GLY A 408 -10.35 -27.65 -14.37
N ALA A 409 -10.03 -26.43 -14.84
CA ALA A 409 -9.93 -26.13 -16.27
C ALA A 409 -8.80 -26.91 -16.96
N THR A 410 -7.70 -27.18 -16.27
CA THR A 410 -6.55 -27.93 -16.83
C THR A 410 -6.83 -29.39 -17.16
N GLN A 411 -7.99 -29.93 -16.76
CA GLN A 411 -8.42 -31.29 -17.12
C GLN A 411 -8.80 -31.44 -18.62
N SER A 412 -8.93 -30.32 -19.35
CA SER A 412 -9.28 -30.33 -20.77
C SER A 412 -8.37 -29.40 -21.58
N VAL A 413 -8.03 -29.78 -22.81
CA VAL A 413 -7.19 -28.95 -23.70
C VAL A 413 -7.84 -27.59 -23.95
N THR A 414 -9.15 -27.56 -24.18
CA THR A 414 -9.92 -26.32 -24.35
C THR A 414 -9.85 -25.45 -23.10
N GLY A 415 -10.00 -26.04 -21.90
CA GLY A 415 -9.88 -25.32 -20.64
C GLY A 415 -8.50 -24.72 -20.42
N VAL A 416 -7.42 -25.43 -20.80
CA VAL A 416 -6.05 -24.90 -20.77
C VAL A 416 -5.89 -23.70 -21.70
N LEU A 417 -6.39 -23.79 -22.94
CA LEU A 417 -6.31 -22.69 -23.91
C LEU A 417 -7.09 -21.45 -23.44
N VAL A 418 -8.29 -21.64 -22.88
CA VAL A 418 -9.10 -20.56 -22.31
C VAL A 418 -8.40 -19.94 -21.11
N LEU A 419 -7.88 -20.75 -20.19
CA LEU A 419 -7.12 -20.26 -19.03
C LEU A 419 -5.92 -19.43 -19.46
N PHE A 420 -5.15 -19.91 -20.44
CA PHE A 420 -4.00 -19.20 -20.98
C PHE A 420 -4.39 -17.86 -21.59
N GLY A 421 -5.46 -17.82 -22.39
CA GLY A 421 -6.02 -16.58 -22.94
C GLY A 421 -6.45 -15.59 -21.85
N CYS A 422 -7.14 -16.07 -20.81
CA CYS A 422 -7.55 -15.25 -19.66
C CYS A 422 -6.33 -14.69 -18.90
N VAL A 423 -5.30 -15.51 -18.64
CA VAL A 423 -4.08 -15.08 -17.97
C VAL A 423 -3.35 -14.01 -18.77
N LEU A 424 -3.23 -14.18 -20.09
CA LEU A 424 -2.63 -13.16 -20.96
C LEU A 424 -3.44 -11.85 -20.94
N ALA A 425 -4.77 -11.94 -21.01
CA ALA A 425 -5.64 -10.76 -20.98
C ALA A 425 -5.52 -10.00 -19.64
N VAL A 426 -5.62 -10.71 -18.52
CA VAL A 426 -5.49 -10.13 -17.17
C VAL A 426 -4.08 -9.56 -16.96
N GLY A 427 -3.05 -10.28 -17.39
CA GLY A 427 -1.66 -9.82 -17.34
C GLY A 427 -1.45 -8.54 -18.14
N TYR A 428 -2.01 -8.44 -19.34
CA TYR A 428 -1.99 -7.24 -20.16
C TYR A 428 -2.69 -6.06 -19.46
N VAL A 429 -3.86 -6.27 -18.87
CA VAL A 429 -4.59 -5.21 -18.13
C VAL A 429 -3.77 -4.67 -16.97
N PHE A 430 -3.15 -5.55 -16.17
CA PHE A 430 -2.30 -5.11 -15.06
C PHE A 430 -1.02 -4.41 -15.53
N ALA A 431 -0.38 -4.93 -16.59
CA ALA A 431 0.80 -4.30 -17.18
C ALA A 431 0.47 -2.90 -17.71
N HIS A 432 -0.65 -2.75 -18.42
CA HIS A 432 -1.11 -1.46 -18.93
C HIS A 432 -1.48 -0.49 -17.80
N TYR A 433 -2.18 -0.97 -16.76
CA TYR A 433 -2.49 -0.16 -15.58
C TYR A 433 -1.20 0.38 -14.93
N SER A 434 -0.24 -0.51 -14.67
CA SER A 434 1.06 -0.19 -14.09
C SER A 434 1.85 0.81 -14.94
N ALA A 435 1.86 0.62 -16.26
CA ALA A 435 2.64 1.47 -17.17
C ALA A 435 2.01 2.85 -17.41
N ALA A 436 0.68 2.93 -17.52
CA ALA A 436 0.02 4.11 -18.11
C ALA A 436 -1.01 4.82 -17.22
N THR A 437 -1.50 4.16 -16.15
CA THR A 437 -2.74 4.59 -15.47
C THR A 437 -2.60 4.76 -13.95
N TYR A 438 -1.54 4.22 -13.33
CA TYR A 438 -1.40 4.16 -11.87
C TYR A 438 -1.51 5.53 -11.16
N ALA A 439 -1.08 6.62 -11.80
CA ALA A 439 -1.10 7.98 -11.25
C ALA A 439 -2.23 8.86 -11.81
N LYS A 440 -3.09 8.33 -12.68
CA LYS A 440 -4.15 9.12 -13.32
C LYS A 440 -5.43 9.08 -12.48
N ILE A 441 -6.05 10.25 -12.32
CA ILE A 441 -7.38 10.36 -11.73
C ILE A 441 -8.38 9.79 -12.75
N ILE A 442 -8.96 8.64 -12.43
CA ILE A 442 -9.96 7.98 -13.27
C ILE A 442 -11.29 8.75 -13.17
N SER A 443 -12.07 8.81 -14.26
CA SER A 443 -13.34 9.52 -14.27
C SER A 443 -14.33 9.00 -13.20
N PRO A 444 -15.20 9.86 -12.65
CA PRO A 444 -16.16 9.47 -11.61
C PRO A 444 -17.09 8.30 -11.98
N THR A 445 -17.32 8.08 -13.27
CA THR A 445 -18.11 6.96 -13.80
C THR A 445 -17.53 5.59 -13.46
N TRP A 446 -16.20 5.44 -13.46
CA TRP A 446 -15.55 4.18 -13.07
C TRP A 446 -15.62 3.93 -11.56
N GLY A 447 -15.63 5.01 -10.77
CA GLY A 447 -15.92 4.94 -9.33
C GLY A 447 -17.28 4.27 -9.10
N ARG A 448 -18.31 4.76 -9.81
CA ARG A 448 -19.68 4.23 -9.75
C ARG A 448 -19.77 2.76 -10.17
N TRP A 449 -19.08 2.36 -11.25
CA TRP A 449 -19.04 0.96 -11.66
C TRP A 449 -18.44 0.06 -10.57
N GLY A 450 -17.34 0.49 -9.95
CA GLY A 450 -16.76 -0.25 -8.85
C GLY A 450 -17.71 -0.38 -7.66
N ASP A 451 -18.53 0.65 -7.38
CA ASP A 451 -19.54 0.58 -6.32
C ASP A 451 -20.63 -0.45 -6.66
N ILE A 452 -21.10 -0.46 -7.90
CA ILE A 452 -22.07 -1.46 -8.38
C ILE A 452 -21.48 -2.87 -8.25
N PHE A 453 -20.22 -3.08 -8.65
CA PHE A 453 -19.57 -4.38 -8.50
C PHE A 453 -19.36 -4.77 -7.03
N GLU A 454 -19.12 -3.81 -6.13
CA GLU A 454 -19.01 -4.08 -4.69
C GLU A 454 -20.36 -4.56 -4.16
N TRP A 455 -21.46 -3.88 -4.50
CA TRP A 455 -22.81 -4.28 -4.12
C TRP A 455 -23.18 -5.66 -4.67
N LEU A 456 -22.87 -5.94 -5.94
CA LEU A 456 -23.11 -7.26 -6.54
C LEU A 456 -22.30 -8.36 -5.84
N ALA A 457 -21.03 -8.09 -5.54
CA ALA A 457 -20.18 -9.03 -4.82
C ALA A 457 -20.76 -9.32 -3.42
N ILE A 458 -21.15 -8.29 -2.67
CA ILE A 458 -21.78 -8.44 -1.34
C ILE A 458 -23.11 -9.19 -1.43
N MET A 459 -23.98 -8.83 -2.37
CA MET A 459 -25.26 -9.52 -2.58
C MET A 459 -25.06 -10.99 -2.97
N GLY A 460 -24.00 -11.31 -3.69
CA GLY A 460 -23.65 -12.68 -4.07
C GLY A 460 -23.18 -13.57 -2.92
N ILE A 461 -22.70 -13.00 -1.80
CA ILE A 461 -22.21 -13.78 -0.65
C ILE A 461 -23.33 -14.63 -0.05
N VAL A 462 -24.51 -14.07 0.18
CA VAL A 462 -25.61 -14.78 0.87
C VAL A 462 -26.13 -15.97 0.04
N PRO A 463 -26.48 -15.82 -1.25
CA PRO A 463 -26.93 -16.95 -2.06
C PRO A 463 -25.86 -18.03 -2.19
N SER A 464 -24.60 -17.64 -2.33
CA SER A 464 -23.48 -18.59 -2.44
C SER A 464 -23.27 -19.36 -1.14
N LEU A 465 -23.39 -18.69 0.01
CA LEU A 465 -23.33 -19.31 1.32
C LEU A 465 -24.44 -20.34 1.51
N LEU A 466 -25.69 -19.99 1.15
CA LEU A 466 -26.82 -20.93 1.21
C LEU A 466 -26.60 -22.16 0.30
N GLY A 467 -25.91 -21.97 -0.82
CA GLY A 467 -25.52 -23.06 -1.71
C GLY A 467 -24.47 -23.98 -1.11
N VAL A 468 -23.48 -23.42 -0.41
CA VAL A 468 -22.47 -24.22 0.32
C VAL A 468 -23.09 -25.03 1.45
N LEU A 469 -24.13 -24.49 2.10
CA LEU A 469 -24.90 -25.16 3.15
C LEU A 469 -25.90 -26.20 2.65
N ASP A 470 -25.94 -26.49 1.33
CA ASP A 470 -26.88 -27.41 0.71
C ASP A 470 -28.36 -27.09 1.00
N LEU A 471 -28.69 -25.81 1.28
CA LEU A 471 -30.07 -25.43 1.58
C LEU A 471 -30.99 -25.52 0.36
N TYR A 472 -30.47 -25.23 -0.84
CA TYR A 472 -31.25 -25.32 -2.08
C TYR A 472 -31.62 -26.76 -2.42
N THR A 473 -30.69 -27.70 -2.22
CA THR A 473 -30.92 -29.13 -2.43
C THR A 473 -31.90 -29.67 -1.40
N TYR A 474 -31.77 -29.26 -0.14
CA TYR A 474 -32.71 -29.59 0.94
C TYR A 474 -34.15 -29.13 0.65
N PHE A 475 -34.35 -27.87 0.26
CA PHE A 475 -35.68 -27.38 -0.08
C PHE A 475 -36.25 -28.06 -1.33
N ARG A 476 -35.41 -28.32 -2.34
CA ARG A 476 -35.86 -29.05 -3.53
C ARG A 476 -36.35 -30.46 -3.20
N SER A 477 -35.72 -31.15 -2.23
CA SER A 477 -36.15 -32.49 -1.80
C SER A 477 -37.39 -32.51 -0.91
N LEU A 478 -37.85 -31.37 -0.40
CA LEU A 478 -39.10 -31.28 0.37
C LEU A 478 -40.34 -31.12 -0.53
N PHE A 479 -40.15 -30.57 -1.73
CA PHE A 479 -41.24 -30.25 -2.66
C PHE A 479 -41.26 -31.11 -3.93
N GLY A 480 -40.29 -32.02 -4.11
CA GLY A 480 -40.23 -33.02 -5.18
C GLY A 480 -40.24 -34.40 -4.59
#